data_AF-A0A7U9QYQ9-F1
#
_entry.id   AF-A0A7U9QYQ9-F1
#
_cell.length_a   1.000
_cell.length_b   1.000
_cell.length_c   1.000
_cell.angle_alpha   90.00
_cell.angle_beta   90.00
_cell.angle_gamma   90.00
#
_symmetry.space_group_name_H-M   'P 1'
#
loop_
_entity.id
_entity.type
_entity.pdbx_description
1 polymer ?
#
loop_
_entity_poly.entity_id
_entity_poly.type
_entity_poly.pdbx_seq_one_letter_code
_entity_poly.pdbx_strand_id
1 'polypeptide(L)'
;MKSVTWMAAVFSLQLTLVIGVLKVISLLDHTYKCVGDKTTAGILAAGCCAGAGFIFRNCPQGPPMLWFVYSVLAVYLTVCVFTDLRACIVYDFLQLPGAMAGALFCLSRPLPAGSGAGLVLFALLQYLLFGRLYGIGDAMVFQVCSLYLAGRGGDLRTFLLHMALAFVLLGIVQSLRHNINKRGNLKTPVPFVPYIACSLLWFL
;
A
#
# COMPACT_ATOMS: atom_id res chain seq x y z
N MET A 1 12.44 27.66 -3.59
CA MET A 1 12.33 27.31 -5.03
C MET A 1 12.87 25.92 -5.35
N LYS A 2 14.06 25.51 -4.87
CA LYS A 2 14.58 24.15 -5.10
C LYS A 2 13.72 23.02 -4.51
N SER A 3 12.94 23.22 -3.43
CA SER A 3 12.11 22.14 -2.88
C SER A 3 10.87 21.79 -3.72
N VAL A 4 10.25 22.79 -4.35
CA VAL A 4 8.98 22.63 -5.09
C VAL A 4 9.21 21.94 -6.44
N THR A 5 10.29 22.28 -7.14
CA THR A 5 10.64 21.65 -8.42
C THR A 5 10.96 20.16 -8.26
N TRP A 6 11.58 19.79 -7.14
CA TRP A 6 11.89 18.40 -6.83
C TRP A 6 10.66 17.58 -6.46
N MET A 7 9.74 18.12 -5.66
CA MET A 7 8.45 17.45 -5.40
C MET A 7 7.66 17.23 -6.69
N ALA A 8 7.64 18.20 -7.60
CA ALA A 8 6.99 18.06 -8.89
C ALA A 8 7.64 16.98 -9.76
N ALA A 9 8.97 16.84 -9.72
CA ALA A 9 9.69 15.80 -10.45
C ALA A 9 9.36 14.39 -9.92
N VAL A 10 9.35 14.20 -8.60
CA VAL A 10 8.98 12.92 -7.97
C VAL A 10 7.53 12.56 -8.27
N PHE A 11 6.61 13.52 -8.16
CA PHE A 11 5.21 13.33 -8.54
C PHE A 11 5.08 12.88 -9.99
N SER A 12 5.76 13.56 -10.92
CA SER A 12 5.72 13.26 -12.35
C SER A 12 6.25 11.86 -12.64
N LEU A 13 7.39 11.50 -12.03
CA LEU A 13 7.98 10.17 -12.14
C LEU A 13 7.01 9.08 -11.65
N GLN A 14 6.43 9.26 -10.46
CA GLN A 14 5.47 8.32 -9.88
C GLN A 14 4.26 8.15 -10.79
N LEU A 15 3.70 9.27 -11.29
CA LEU A 15 2.56 9.23 -12.18
C LEU A 15 2.87 8.48 -13.48
N THR A 16 4.03 8.74 -14.09
CA THR A 16 4.47 8.01 -15.30
C THR A 16 4.62 6.51 -15.03
N LEU A 17 5.23 6.12 -13.91
CA LEU A 17 5.39 4.71 -13.54
C LEU A 17 4.05 4.03 -13.28
N VAL A 18 3.14 4.67 -12.53
CA VAL A 18 1.80 4.16 -12.26
C VAL A 18 1.03 3.95 -13.56
N ILE A 19 1.04 4.93 -14.48
CA ILE A 19 0.40 4.79 -15.79
C ILE A 19 1.03 3.64 -16.59
N GLY A 20 2.36 3.52 -16.57
CA GLY A 20 3.08 2.43 -17.21
C GLY A 20 2.64 1.05 -16.70
N VAL A 21 2.57 0.88 -15.38
CA VAL A 21 2.12 -0.37 -14.74
C VAL A 21 0.66 -0.67 -15.06
N LEU A 22 -0.22 0.34 -15.05
CA LEU A 22 -1.63 0.16 -15.42
C LEU A 22 -1.82 -0.24 -16.89
N LYS A 23 -0.96 0.26 -17.79
CA LYS A 23 -0.93 -0.22 -19.19
C LYS A 23 -0.50 -1.67 -19.27
N VAL A 24 0.52 -2.07 -18.51
CA VAL A 24 0.95 -3.48 -18.44
C VAL A 24 -0.19 -4.36 -17.92
N ILE A 25 -0.90 -3.95 -16.86
CA ILE A 25 -2.10 -4.65 -16.36
C ILE A 25 -3.15 -4.79 -17.47
N SER A 26 -3.46 -3.71 -18.19
CA SER A 26 -4.43 -3.74 -19.29
C SER A 26 -4.02 -4.62 -20.47
N LEU A 27 -2.72 -4.89 -20.65
CA LEU A 27 -2.20 -5.81 -21.66
C LEU A 27 -2.26 -7.27 -21.19
N LEU A 28 -2.02 -7.52 -19.90
CA LEU A 28 -2.02 -8.85 -19.31
C LEU A 28 -3.44 -9.36 -18.97
N ASP A 29 -4.35 -8.45 -18.61
CA ASP A 29 -5.74 -8.74 -18.31
C ASP A 29 -6.67 -7.99 -19.27
N HIS A 30 -7.14 -8.69 -20.29
CA HIS A 30 -8.07 -8.15 -21.28
C HIS A 30 -9.47 -7.84 -20.72
N THR A 31 -9.81 -8.33 -19.52
CA THR A 31 -11.07 -8.00 -18.84
C THR A 31 -10.97 -6.65 -18.12
N TYR A 32 -9.76 -6.21 -17.80
CA TYR A 32 -9.51 -4.93 -17.17
C TYR A 32 -9.61 -3.77 -18.17
N LYS A 33 -10.73 -3.05 -18.14
CA LYS A 33 -10.91 -1.82 -18.93
C LYS A 33 -10.44 -0.60 -18.14
N CYS A 34 -9.30 -0.03 -18.51
CA CYS A 34 -8.84 1.23 -17.96
C CYS A 34 -9.73 2.38 -18.50
N VAL A 35 -10.79 2.73 -17.76
CA VAL A 35 -11.69 3.82 -18.14
C VAL A 35 -11.06 5.15 -17.73
N GLY A 36 -10.73 5.97 -18.72
CA GLY A 36 -10.21 7.33 -18.56
C GLY A 36 -11.29 8.31 -18.09
N ASP A 37 -11.75 8.16 -16.85
CA ASP A 37 -12.70 9.08 -16.21
C ASP A 37 -11.98 10.07 -15.26
N LYS A 38 -12.60 11.22 -14.98
CA LYS A 38 -12.11 12.24 -14.03
C LYS A 38 -11.83 11.65 -12.64
N THR A 39 -12.63 10.68 -12.23
CA THR A 39 -12.42 9.93 -10.97
C THR A 39 -11.11 9.15 -10.98
N THR A 40 -10.70 8.58 -12.12
CA THR A 40 -9.40 7.91 -12.28
C THR A 40 -8.25 8.89 -12.08
N ALA A 41 -8.29 10.04 -12.76
CA ALA A 41 -7.26 11.07 -12.61
C ALA A 41 -7.13 11.55 -11.15
N GLY A 42 -8.27 11.73 -10.46
CA GLY A 42 -8.29 12.12 -9.05
C GLY A 42 -7.61 11.12 -8.13
N ILE A 43 -7.89 9.82 -8.27
CA ILE A 43 -7.28 8.76 -7.44
C ILE A 43 -5.77 8.69 -7.68
N LEU A 44 -5.34 8.70 -8.94
CA LEU A 44 -3.93 8.62 -9.30
C LEU A 44 -3.15 9.84 -8.80
N ALA A 45 -3.72 11.05 -8.96
CA ALA A 45 -3.12 12.27 -8.46
C ALA A 45 -3.03 12.25 -6.93
N ALA A 46 -4.07 11.82 -6.22
CA ALA A 46 -4.05 11.71 -4.76
C ALA A 46 -2.97 10.75 -4.26
N GLY A 47 -2.85 9.56 -4.88
CA GLY A 47 -1.82 8.58 -4.54
C GLY A 47 -0.40 9.10 -4.78
N CYS A 48 -0.14 9.71 -5.94
CA CYS A 48 1.17 10.28 -6.26
C CYS A 48 1.50 11.49 -5.38
N CYS A 49 0.52 12.33 -5.04
CA CYS A 49 0.71 13.44 -4.10
C CYS A 49 1.05 12.94 -2.69
N ALA A 50 0.34 11.92 -2.20
CA ALA A 50 0.62 11.30 -0.91
C ALA A 50 2.03 10.69 -0.88
N GLY A 51 2.40 9.96 -1.94
CA GLY A 51 3.74 9.38 -2.10
C GLY A 51 4.84 10.43 -2.13
N ALA A 52 4.72 11.45 -2.97
CA ALA A 52 5.71 12.54 -3.08
C ALA A 52 5.83 13.33 -1.77
N GLY A 53 4.71 13.67 -1.13
CA GLY A 53 4.69 14.36 0.16
C GLY A 53 5.33 13.53 1.27
N PHE A 54 5.08 12.22 1.27
CA PHE A 54 5.68 11.29 2.23
C PHE A 54 7.20 11.21 2.08
N ILE A 55 7.69 11.01 0.86
CA ILE A 55 9.12 10.96 0.55
C ILE A 55 9.80 12.27 0.98
N PHE A 56 9.18 13.41 0.68
CA PHE A 56 9.72 14.72 1.06
C PHE A 56 9.80 14.90 2.58
N ARG A 57 8.76 14.46 3.32
CA ARG A 57 8.73 14.53 4.80
C ARG A 57 9.80 13.66 5.45
N ASN A 58 9.97 12.43 4.97
CA ASN A 58 10.82 11.43 5.64
C ASN A 58 12.25 11.37 5.11
N CYS A 59 12.51 11.87 3.88
CA CYS A 59 13.80 11.76 3.23
C CYS A 59 14.34 13.08 2.63
N PRO A 60 14.21 14.27 3.25
CA PRO A 60 14.59 15.53 2.59
C PRO A 60 16.06 15.59 2.15
N GLN A 61 16.96 14.84 2.81
CA GLN A 61 18.36 14.62 2.43
C GLN A 61 18.80 13.15 2.63
N GLY A 62 17.84 12.22 2.58
CA GLY A 62 18.13 10.80 2.80
C GLY A 62 18.99 10.20 1.68
N PRO A 63 19.74 9.10 1.92
CA PRO A 63 20.47 8.40 0.88
C PRO A 63 19.54 7.99 -0.27
N PRO A 64 20.03 7.98 -1.53
CA PRO A 64 19.21 7.75 -2.73
C PRO A 64 18.43 6.43 -2.69
N MET A 65 18.93 5.45 -1.93
CA MET A 65 18.27 4.19 -1.68
C MET A 65 16.90 4.33 -0.99
N LEU A 66 16.75 5.23 -0.01
CA LEU A 66 15.47 5.43 0.68
C LEU A 66 14.42 6.05 -0.26
N TRP A 67 14.87 6.99 -1.10
CA TRP A 67 14.02 7.59 -2.12
C TRP A 67 13.50 6.53 -3.09
N PHE A 68 14.38 5.63 -3.53
CA PHE A 68 14.01 4.51 -4.39
C PHE A 68 12.96 3.61 -3.73
N VAL A 69 13.25 3.13 -2.52
CA VAL A 69 12.37 2.25 -1.74
C VAL A 69 10.97 2.85 -1.56
N TYR A 70 10.88 4.10 -1.09
CA TYR A 70 9.58 4.74 -0.88
C TYR A 70 8.87 5.11 -2.19
N SER A 71 9.60 5.37 -3.27
CA SER A 71 8.99 5.56 -4.58
C SER A 71 8.35 4.28 -5.10
N VAL A 72 9.02 3.14 -4.91
CA VAL A 72 8.45 1.82 -5.26
C VAL A 72 7.21 1.54 -4.44
N LEU A 73 7.24 1.79 -3.12
CA LEU A 73 6.05 1.65 -2.26
C LEU A 73 4.89 2.53 -2.71
N ALA A 74 5.15 3.80 -3.00
CA ALA A 74 4.13 4.75 -3.42
C ALA A 74 3.47 4.34 -4.74
N VAL A 75 4.26 3.92 -5.73
CA VAL A 75 3.74 3.42 -7.01
C VAL A 75 2.93 2.14 -6.78
N TYR A 76 3.48 1.18 -6.02
CA TYR A 76 2.83 -0.09 -5.69
C TYR A 76 1.47 0.13 -5.02
N LEU A 77 1.40 0.91 -3.94
CA LEU A 77 0.13 1.16 -3.23
C LEU A 77 -0.84 1.94 -4.09
N THR A 78 -0.38 2.91 -4.88
CA THR A 78 -1.27 3.68 -5.77
C THR A 78 -1.94 2.77 -6.80
N VAL A 79 -1.18 1.85 -7.40
CA VAL A 79 -1.72 0.86 -8.35
C VAL A 79 -2.68 -0.08 -7.63
N CYS A 80 -2.31 -0.66 -6.49
CA CYS A 80 -3.18 -1.59 -5.76
C CYS A 80 -4.47 -0.93 -5.28
N VAL A 81 -4.40 0.30 -4.76
CA VAL A 81 -5.59 1.10 -4.40
C VAL A 81 -6.47 1.33 -5.62
N PHE A 82 -5.88 1.67 -6.76
CA PHE A 82 -6.64 1.92 -7.97
C PHE A 82 -7.33 0.66 -8.51
N THR A 83 -6.62 -0.47 -8.58
CA THR A 83 -7.19 -1.74 -9.06
C THR A 83 -8.24 -2.28 -8.09
N ASP A 84 -8.02 -2.12 -6.79
CA ASP A 84 -8.97 -2.54 -5.77
C ASP A 84 -10.26 -1.68 -5.82
N LEU A 85 -10.15 -0.35 -5.89
CA LEU A 85 -11.31 0.54 -6.03
C LEU A 85 -12.13 0.29 -7.29
N ARG A 86 -11.49 -0.16 -8.38
CA ARG A 86 -12.15 -0.34 -9.68
C ARG A 86 -12.70 -1.74 -9.90
N ALA A 87 -11.95 -2.75 -9.51
CA ALA A 87 -12.22 -4.14 -9.83
C ALA A 87 -12.30 -5.05 -8.61
N CYS A 88 -11.98 -4.55 -7.40
CA CYS A 88 -11.79 -5.36 -6.19
C CYS A 88 -10.78 -6.49 -6.40
N ILE A 89 -9.72 -6.19 -7.16
CA ILE A 89 -8.65 -7.14 -7.50
C ILE A 89 -7.30 -6.53 -7.13
N VAL A 90 -6.48 -7.36 -6.50
CA VAL A 90 -5.06 -7.10 -6.23
C VAL A 90 -4.25 -8.12 -7.00
N TYR A 91 -3.40 -7.66 -7.93
CA TYR A 91 -2.63 -8.57 -8.77
C TYR A 91 -1.35 -9.05 -8.07
N ASP A 92 -1.16 -10.37 -8.02
CA ASP A 92 -0.04 -11.01 -7.32
C ASP A 92 1.33 -10.57 -7.85
N PHE A 93 1.47 -10.33 -9.16
CA PHE A 93 2.75 -9.93 -9.75
C PHE A 93 3.23 -8.55 -9.27
N LEU A 94 2.33 -7.68 -8.79
CA LEU A 94 2.69 -6.38 -8.22
C LEU A 94 3.37 -6.52 -6.86
N GLN A 95 3.15 -7.64 -6.17
CA GLN A 95 3.71 -7.89 -4.84
C GLN A 95 5.22 -8.04 -4.89
N LEU A 96 5.76 -8.61 -5.98
CA LEU A 96 7.18 -8.87 -6.13
C LEU A 96 8.04 -7.59 -6.06
N PRO A 97 7.84 -6.55 -6.90
CA PRO A 97 8.63 -5.32 -6.80
C PRO A 97 8.46 -4.61 -5.45
N GLY A 98 7.25 -4.58 -4.90
CA GLY A 98 6.97 -4.00 -3.59
C GLY A 98 7.73 -4.70 -2.46
N ALA A 99 7.69 -6.03 -2.43
CA ALA A 99 8.37 -6.86 -1.45
C ALA A 99 9.90 -6.79 -1.58
N MET A 100 10.44 -6.83 -2.81
CA MET A 100 11.88 -6.73 -3.05
C MET A 100 12.44 -5.41 -2.52
N ALA A 101 11.78 -4.28 -2.82
CA ALA A 101 12.20 -2.98 -2.29
C ALA A 101 12.06 -2.89 -0.76
N GLY A 102 11.00 -3.48 -0.18
CA GLY A 102 10.83 -3.56 1.28
C GLY A 102 11.89 -4.42 1.97
N ALA A 103 12.25 -5.57 1.38
CA ALA A 103 13.32 -6.42 1.88
C ALA A 103 14.67 -5.73 1.78
N LEU A 104 14.94 -5.06 0.66
CA LEU A 104 16.13 -4.23 0.47
C LEU A 104 16.21 -3.12 1.54
N PHE A 105 15.08 -2.51 1.90
CA PHE A 105 15.03 -1.53 2.98
C PHE A 105 15.40 -2.14 4.34
N CYS A 106 14.85 -3.32 4.65
CA CYS A 106 15.20 -4.06 5.88
C CYS A 106 16.69 -4.42 5.93
N LEU A 107 17.28 -4.84 4.82
CA LEU A 107 18.69 -5.23 4.75
C LEU A 107 19.65 -4.01 4.85
N SER A 108 19.18 -2.83 4.47
CA SER A 108 19.98 -1.61 4.46
C SER A 108 20.19 -0.97 5.83
N ARG A 109 19.52 -1.48 6.87
CA ARG A 109 19.49 -0.85 8.19
C ARG A 109 19.47 -1.89 9.31
N PRO A 110 20.01 -1.56 10.50
CA PRO A 110 19.85 -2.40 11.67
C PRO A 110 18.36 -2.47 12.04
N LEU A 111 17.83 -3.69 12.08
CA LEU A 111 16.47 -3.95 12.52
C LEU A 111 16.42 -4.04 14.06
N PRO A 112 15.32 -3.61 14.70
CA PRO A 112 15.10 -3.87 16.12
C PRO A 112 15.14 -5.36 16.43
N ALA A 113 15.63 -5.71 17.62
CA ALA A 113 15.62 -7.09 18.10
C ALA A 113 14.18 -7.64 18.05
N GLY A 114 14.00 -8.79 17.40
CA GLY A 114 12.68 -9.42 17.25
C GLY A 114 11.85 -8.94 16.06
N SER A 115 12.24 -7.89 15.31
CA SER A 115 11.50 -7.44 14.12
C SER A 115 11.44 -8.53 13.03
N GLY A 116 12.54 -9.27 12.82
CA GLY A 116 12.56 -10.42 11.89
C GLY A 116 11.61 -11.54 12.28
N ALA A 117 11.61 -11.95 13.56
CA ALA A 117 10.64 -12.94 14.06
C ALA A 117 9.21 -12.40 13.98
N GLY A 118 9.01 -11.11 14.21
CA GLY A 118 7.74 -10.41 14.04
C GLY A 118 7.23 -10.46 12.60
N LEU A 119 8.09 -10.27 11.59
CA LEU A 119 7.72 -10.39 10.18
C LEU A 119 7.24 -11.80 9.82
N VAL A 120 7.93 -12.83 10.34
CA VAL A 120 7.55 -14.23 10.12
C VAL A 120 6.23 -14.55 10.81
N LEU A 121 6.07 -14.16 12.08
CA LEU A 121 4.84 -14.39 12.82
C LEU A 121 3.66 -13.64 12.20
N PHE A 122 3.88 -12.39 11.78
CA PHE A 122 2.88 -11.61 11.08
C PHE A 122 2.48 -12.28 9.76
N ALA A 123 3.43 -12.78 8.97
CA ALA A 123 3.12 -13.54 7.75
C ALA A 123 2.25 -14.76 8.05
N LEU A 124 2.59 -15.55 9.08
CA LEU A 124 1.80 -16.70 9.49
C LEU A 124 0.37 -16.30 9.87
N LEU A 125 0.21 -15.25 10.67
CA LEU A 125 -1.11 -14.72 11.03
C LEU A 125 -1.89 -14.28 9.78
N GLN A 126 -1.22 -13.57 8.87
CA GLN A 126 -1.80 -13.08 7.62
C GLN A 126 -2.32 -14.24 6.76
N TYR A 127 -1.53 -15.27 6.49
CA TYR A 127 -1.95 -16.34 5.59
C TYR A 127 -2.83 -17.42 6.25
N LEU A 128 -2.65 -17.69 7.54
CA LEU A 128 -3.42 -18.75 8.23
C LEU A 128 -4.77 -18.27 8.77
N LEU A 129 -4.85 -17.01 9.23
CA LEU A 129 -6.04 -16.47 9.89
C LEU A 129 -6.70 -15.38 9.04
N PHE A 130 -5.98 -14.30 8.72
CA PHE A 130 -6.60 -13.09 8.19
C PHE A 130 -6.87 -13.13 6.69
N GLY A 131 -6.11 -13.91 5.92
CA GLY A 131 -6.34 -14.11 4.49
C GLY A 131 -7.68 -14.80 4.20
N ARG A 132 -8.25 -15.50 5.19
CA ARG A 132 -9.62 -16.04 5.11
C ARG A 132 -10.70 -15.00 5.40
N LEU A 133 -10.36 -13.90 6.08
CA LEU A 133 -11.31 -12.87 6.49
C LEU A 133 -11.52 -11.81 5.40
N TYR A 134 -10.46 -11.33 4.76
CA TYR A 134 -10.53 -10.30 3.72
C TYR A 134 -9.97 -10.72 2.35
N GLY A 135 -9.31 -11.88 2.26
CA GLY A 135 -8.75 -12.38 1.02
C GLY A 135 -7.21 -12.35 0.99
N ILE A 136 -6.64 -13.18 0.12
CA ILE A 136 -5.19 -13.37 0.04
C ILE A 136 -4.50 -12.11 -0.53
N GLY A 137 -5.13 -11.40 -1.46
CA GLY A 137 -4.58 -10.19 -2.06
C GLY A 137 -4.23 -9.11 -1.03
N ASP A 138 -5.18 -8.79 -0.14
CA ASP A 138 -4.98 -7.82 0.94
C ASP A 138 -3.95 -8.31 1.97
N ALA A 139 -3.90 -9.63 2.22
CA ALA A 139 -2.90 -10.22 3.13
C ALA A 139 -1.48 -9.99 2.60
N MET A 140 -1.29 -10.15 1.27
CA MET A 140 -0.02 -9.82 0.62
C MET A 140 0.30 -8.32 0.72
N VAL A 141 -0.69 -7.43 0.59
CA VAL A 141 -0.48 -5.99 0.76
C VAL A 141 -0.01 -5.66 2.18
N PHE A 142 -0.65 -6.22 3.21
CA PHE A 142 -0.19 -6.06 4.59
C PHE A 142 1.24 -6.60 4.78
N GLN A 143 1.55 -7.73 4.16
CA GLN A 143 2.89 -8.31 4.23
C GLN A 143 3.94 -7.39 3.60
N VAL A 144 3.67 -6.83 2.41
CA VAL A 144 4.55 -5.84 1.79
C VAL A 144 4.71 -4.65 2.71
N CYS A 145 3.62 -4.07 3.23
CA CYS A 145 3.66 -2.92 4.15
C CYS A 145 4.49 -3.21 5.41
N SER A 146 4.40 -4.42 5.96
CA SER A 146 5.16 -4.82 7.15
C SER A 146 6.67 -4.75 6.94
N LEU A 147 7.18 -5.02 5.73
CA LEU A 147 8.60 -4.87 5.41
C LEU A 147 9.05 -3.41 5.49
N TYR A 148 8.22 -2.47 5.05
CA TYR A 148 8.55 -1.04 5.14
C TYR A 148 8.46 -0.54 6.58
N LEU A 149 7.47 -1.01 7.34
CA LEU A 149 7.38 -0.73 8.77
C LEU A 149 8.59 -1.30 9.53
N ALA A 150 9.01 -2.53 9.23
CA ALA A 150 10.19 -3.14 9.82
C ALA A 150 11.47 -2.34 9.50
N GLY A 151 11.68 -1.98 8.23
CA GLY A 151 12.80 -1.14 7.79
C GLY A 151 12.82 0.25 8.42
N ARG A 152 11.65 0.75 8.87
CA ARG A 152 11.53 2.00 9.63
C ARG A 152 11.89 1.84 11.12
N GLY A 153 11.97 0.62 11.63
CA GLY A 153 12.19 0.30 13.03
C GLY A 153 10.94 -0.23 13.76
N GLY A 154 9.89 -0.62 13.02
CA GLY A 154 8.69 -1.24 13.56
C GLY A 154 8.91 -2.70 13.97
N ASP A 155 8.11 -3.13 14.93
CA ASP A 155 8.05 -4.51 15.42
C ASP A 155 6.67 -5.14 15.13
N LEU A 156 6.44 -6.35 15.62
CA LEU A 156 5.16 -7.04 15.47
C LEU A 156 3.97 -6.18 15.95
N ARG A 157 4.15 -5.44 17.05
CA ARG A 157 3.10 -4.56 17.57
C ARG A 157 2.77 -3.46 16.58
N THR A 158 3.78 -2.86 15.95
CA THR A 158 3.56 -1.88 14.88
C THR A 158 2.75 -2.47 13.72
N PHE A 159 3.06 -3.70 13.28
CA PHE A 159 2.37 -4.34 12.17
C PHE A 159 0.90 -4.64 12.51
N LEU A 160 0.64 -5.13 13.73
CA LEU A 160 -0.71 -5.41 14.22
C LEU A 160 -1.53 -4.13 14.44
N LEU A 161 -0.91 -3.05 14.94
CA LEU A 161 -1.59 -1.76 15.10
C LEU A 161 -1.93 -1.13 13.75
N HIS A 162 -1.05 -1.25 12.76
CA HIS A 162 -1.34 -0.84 11.39
C HIS A 162 -2.54 -1.60 10.81
N MET A 163 -2.54 -2.93 10.94
CA MET A 163 -3.67 -3.77 10.53
C MET A 163 -4.97 -3.38 11.25
N ALA A 164 -4.92 -3.21 12.58
CA ALA A 164 -6.07 -2.82 13.38
C ALA A 164 -6.63 -1.45 12.95
N LEU A 165 -5.76 -0.48 12.67
CA LEU A 165 -6.18 0.84 12.19
C LEU A 165 -6.88 0.74 10.83
N ALA A 166 -6.35 -0.06 9.89
CA ALA A 166 -6.99 -0.29 8.60
C ALA A 166 -8.41 -0.87 8.77
N PHE A 167 -8.56 -1.87 9.64
CA PHE A 167 -9.87 -2.46 9.96
C PHE A 167 -10.83 -1.46 10.59
N VAL A 168 -10.37 -0.62 11.52
CA VAL A 168 -11.21 0.40 12.15
C VAL A 168 -11.67 1.42 11.12
N LEU A 169 -10.78 1.90 10.25
CA LEU A 169 -11.14 2.84 9.19
C LEU A 169 -12.18 2.24 8.23
N LEU A 170 -11.99 0.99 7.80
CA LEU A 170 -12.98 0.28 7.00
C LEU A 170 -14.29 0.17 7.77
N GLY A 171 -14.25 -0.32 9.01
CA GLY A 171 -15.43 -0.53 9.86
C GLY A 171 -16.26 0.73 10.05
N ILE A 172 -15.62 1.88 10.30
CA ILE A 172 -16.31 3.18 10.41
C ILE A 172 -17.05 3.51 9.11
N VAL A 173 -16.36 3.46 7.97
CA VAL A 173 -16.97 3.82 6.68
C VAL A 173 -18.10 2.85 6.30
N GLN A 174 -17.91 1.55 6.53
CA GLN A 174 -18.92 0.54 6.22
C GLN A 174 -20.12 0.61 7.16
N SER A 175 -19.92 0.99 8.43
CA SER A 175 -21.00 1.26 9.37
C SER A 175 -21.84 2.46 8.92
N LEU A 176 -21.20 3.56 8.54
CA LEU A 176 -21.90 4.75 8.01
C LEU A 176 -22.67 4.45 6.72
N ARG A 177 -22.12 3.59 5.86
CA ARG A 177 -22.78 3.11 4.62
C ARG A 177 -23.80 2.00 4.85
N HIS A 178 -24.06 1.60 6.09
CA HIS A 178 -25.00 0.52 6.44
C HIS A 178 -24.72 -0.81 5.71
N ASN A 179 -23.45 -1.06 5.37
CA ASN A 179 -23.00 -2.26 4.66
C ASN A 179 -22.66 -3.42 5.62
N ILE A 180 -22.91 -3.26 6.92
CA ILE A 180 -22.66 -4.29 7.94
C ILE A 180 -23.99 -4.98 8.27
N ASN A 181 -23.99 -6.32 8.28
CA ASN A 181 -25.15 -7.12 8.66
C ASN A 181 -25.22 -7.33 10.19
N LYS A 182 -26.33 -7.88 10.69
CA LYS A 182 -26.52 -8.14 12.14
C LYS A 182 -25.50 -9.14 12.74
N ARG A 183 -24.76 -9.87 11.91
CA ARG A 183 -23.71 -10.82 12.31
C ARG A 183 -22.29 -10.21 12.23
N GLY A 184 -22.16 -8.94 11.86
CA GLY A 184 -20.87 -8.25 11.72
C GLY A 184 -20.18 -8.45 10.37
N ASN A 185 -20.77 -9.20 9.43
CA ASN A 185 -20.18 -9.39 8.09
C ASN A 185 -20.66 -8.29 7.12
N LEU A 186 -19.85 -8.04 6.09
CA LEU A 186 -20.19 -7.15 4.99
C LEU A 186 -21.32 -7.74 4.14
N LYS A 187 -22.26 -6.89 3.70
CA LYS A 187 -23.35 -7.32 2.79
C LYS A 187 -22.86 -7.44 1.35
N THR A 188 -22.00 -6.52 0.92
CA THR A 188 -21.33 -6.55 -0.39
C THR A 188 -19.81 -6.49 -0.23
N PRO A 189 -19.03 -7.14 -1.12
CA PRO A 189 -17.58 -6.99 -1.15
C PRO A 189 -17.23 -5.52 -1.41
N VAL A 190 -16.17 -5.04 -0.74
CA VAL A 190 -15.72 -3.65 -0.82
C VAL A 190 -14.19 -3.62 -0.85
N PRO A 191 -13.61 -2.61 -1.52
CA PRO A 191 -12.16 -2.45 -1.59
C PRO A 191 -11.58 -2.17 -0.21
N PHE A 192 -10.56 -2.92 0.20
CA PHE A 192 -9.90 -2.78 1.49
C PHE A 192 -8.54 -2.07 1.40
N VAL A 193 -7.80 -2.23 0.30
CA VAL A 193 -6.47 -1.64 0.08
C VAL A 193 -6.41 -0.12 0.31
N PRO A 194 -7.42 0.70 -0.06
CA PRO A 194 -7.42 2.13 0.27
C PRO A 194 -7.22 2.42 1.76
N TYR A 195 -7.80 1.59 2.63
CA TYR A 195 -7.70 1.75 4.08
C TYR A 195 -6.35 1.26 4.60
N ILE A 196 -5.77 0.24 3.97
CA ILE A 196 -4.40 -0.21 4.23
C ILE A 196 -3.42 0.92 3.87
N ALA A 197 -3.49 1.49 2.66
CA ALA A 197 -2.61 2.58 2.26
C ALA A 197 -2.76 3.83 3.16
N CYS A 198 -3.99 4.23 3.48
CA CYS A 198 -4.24 5.38 4.35
C CYS A 198 -3.71 5.16 5.78
N SER A 199 -3.94 3.99 6.37
CA SER A 199 -3.43 3.68 7.71
C SER A 199 -1.91 3.61 7.74
N LEU A 200 -1.26 3.18 6.65
CA LEU A 200 0.19 3.09 6.57
C LEU A 200 0.87 4.46 6.70
N LEU A 201 0.26 5.51 6.13
CA LEU A 201 0.77 6.89 6.23
C LEU A 201 0.89 7.40 7.67
N TRP A 202 0.17 6.79 8.62
CA TRP A 202 0.26 7.13 10.04
C TRP A 202 1.50 6.52 10.71
N PHE A 203 1.93 5.34 10.25
CA PHE A 203 2.99 4.56 10.90
C PHE A 203 4.37 4.69 10.23
N LEU A 204 4.44 5.18 9.00
CA LEU A 204 5.69 5.46 8.29
C LEU A 204 6.23 6.88 8.58
#